data_AF-A0AA36UKA7-F1
#
_entry.id   AF-A0AA36UKA7-F1
#
_cell.length_a   1.000
_cell.length_b   1.000
_cell.length_c   1.000
_cell.angle_alpha   90.00
_cell.angle_beta   90.00
_cell.angle_gamma   90.00
#
_symmetry.space_group_name_H-M   'P 1'
#
loop_
_entity.id
_entity.type
_entity.pdbx_description
1 polymer ?
#
loop_
_entity_poly.entity_id
_entity_poly.type
_entity_poly.pdbx_seq_one_letter_code
_entity_poly.pdbx_strand_id
1 'polypeptide(L)' 'MTVRNLDTNRVELSLDDKRAVLSSAVSGSGERYVSNRGLFGKGAEWHQKGSQAFFSFVDPYGNKVDTSCNQR' A
#
# COMPACT_ATOMS: atom_id res chain seq x y z
N MET A 1 2.98 1.44 10.61
CA MET A 1 2.29 0.79 9.47
C MET A 1 2.57 -0.70 9.50
N THR A 2 1.55 -1.53 9.30
CA THR A 2 1.71 -2.98 9.12
C THR A 2 1.10 -3.41 7.80
N VAL A 3 1.66 -4.48 7.23
CA VAL A 3 1.18 -5.11 6.00
C VAL A 3 0.89 -6.57 6.31
N ARG A 4 -0.30 -7.04 5.95
CA ARG A 4 -0.73 -8.42 6.15
C ARG A 4 -1.22 -9.00 4.84
N ASN A 5 -0.67 -10.14 4.43
CA ASN A 5 -1.23 -10.89 3.30
C ASN A 5 -2.61 -11.45 3.68
N LEU A 6 -3.60 -11.17 2.85
CA LEU A 6 -4.95 -11.77 2.98
C LEU A 6 -5.03 -13.06 2.16
N ASP A 7 -4.45 -13.04 0.97
CA ASP A 7 -4.27 -14.16 0.06
C ASP A 7 -3.09 -13.88 -0.88
N THR A 8 -2.93 -14.68 -1.93
CA THR A 8 -1.83 -14.55 -2.90
C THR A 8 -1.87 -13.27 -3.74
N ASN A 9 -3.02 -12.59 -3.82
CA ASN A 9 -3.23 -11.43 -4.67
C ASN A 9 -3.65 -10.19 -3.87
N ARG A 10 -3.81 -10.28 -2.55
CA ARG A 10 -4.32 -9.16 -1.75
C ARG A 10 -3.54 -8.97 -0.46
N VAL A 11 -3.32 -7.72 -0.15
CA VAL A 11 -2.72 -7.27 1.11
C VAL A 11 -3.64 -6.29 1.82
N GLU A 12 -3.64 -6.36 3.14
CA GLU A 12 -4.23 -5.36 4.02
C GLU A 12 -3.12 -4.49 4.59
N LEU A 13 -3.19 -3.19 4.33
CA LEU A 13 -2.35 -2.19 4.96
C LEU A 13 -3.10 -1.57 6.11
N SER A 14 -2.43 -1.47 7.26
CA SER A 14 -2.96 -0.78 8.43
C SER A 14 -2.03 0.37 8.85
N LEU A 15 -2.63 1.55 9.04
CA LEU A 15 -1.98 2.74 9.58
C LEU A 15 -2.92 3.35 10.61
N ASP A 16 -2.50 3.38 11.87
CA ASP A 16 -3.31 3.80 13.02
C ASP A 16 -4.66 3.07 13.08
N ASP A 17 -5.77 3.80 13.02
CA ASP A 17 -7.16 3.31 13.00
C ASP A 17 -7.67 2.97 11.59
N LYS A 18 -6.85 3.12 10.55
CA LYS A 18 -7.26 2.98 9.14
C LYS A 18 -6.72 1.72 8.52
N ARG A 19 -7.52 1.15 7.61
CA ARG A 19 -7.20 -0.05 6.86
C ARG A 19 -7.54 0.12 5.39
N ALA A 20 -6.74 -0.48 4.53
CA ALA A 20 -6.99 -0.55 3.11
C ALA A 20 -6.62 -1.94 2.58
N VAL A 21 -7.50 -2.51 1.76
CA VAL A 21 -7.19 -3.73 1.00
C VAL A 21 -6.73 -3.31 -0.38
N LEU A 22 -5.54 -3.79 -0.76
CA LEU A 22 -4.93 -3.56 -2.07
C LEU A 22 -4.84 -4.90 -2.79
N SER A 23 -5.01 -4.86 -4.12
CA SER A 23 -4.94 -6.02 -5.00
C SER A 23 -3.68 -5.97 -5.85
N SER A 24 -3.10 -7.13 -6.15
CA SER A 24 -1.89 -7.25 -6.95
C SER A 24 -2.09 -6.60 -8.31
N ALA A 25 -1.04 -5.92 -8.77
CA ALA A 25 -0.99 -5.23 -10.04
C ALA A 25 0.33 -5.53 -10.73
N VAL A 26 0.32 -5.40 -12.06
CA VAL A 26 1.52 -5.59 -12.88
C VAL A 26 2.63 -4.64 -12.40
N SER A 27 3.83 -5.20 -12.26
CA SER A 27 5.05 -4.46 -11.92
C SER A 27 6.22 -5.00 -12.75
N GLY A 28 7.20 -4.14 -13.06
CA GLY A 28 8.41 -4.56 -13.76
C GLY A 28 9.40 -5.30 -12.85
N SER A 29 9.36 -5.06 -11.54
CA SER A 29 10.21 -5.71 -10.55
C SER A 29 9.56 -5.59 -9.17
N GLY A 30 9.69 -6.66 -8.36
CA GLY A 30 9.09 -6.71 -7.03
C GLY A 30 7.59 -7.01 -7.09
N GLU A 31 6.87 -6.62 -6.05
CA GLU A 31 5.44 -6.82 -5.94
C GLU A 31 4.75 -5.47 -5.79
N ARG A 32 3.70 -5.25 -6.59
CA ARG A 32 2.90 -4.03 -6.56
C ARG A 32 1.46 -4.38 -6.29
N TYR A 33 0.85 -3.60 -5.41
CA TYR A 33 -0.54 -3.73 -5.01
C TYR A 33 -1.19 -2.35 -5.08
N VAL A 34 -2.42 -2.26 -5.59
CA VAL A 34 -3.14 -0.99 -5.76
C VAL A 34 -4.57 -1.08 -5.25
N SER A 35 -5.15 0.06 -4.89
CA SER A 35 -6.57 0.19 -4.59
C SER A 35 -7.08 1.56 -4.99
N ASN A 36 -8.28 1.60 -5.57
CA ASN A 36 -9.01 2.85 -5.78
C ASN A 36 -9.61 3.40 -4.48
N ARG A 37 -9.70 2.56 -3.43
CA ARG A 37 -10.25 2.88 -2.11
C ARG A 37 -9.25 2.53 -1.01
N GLY A 38 -8.21 3.36 -0.91
CA GLY A 38 -7.15 3.31 0.09
C GLY A 38 -7.58 3.82 1.47
N LEU A 39 -6.59 4.19 2.31
CA LEU A 39 -6.79 4.51 3.74
C LEU A 39 -7.84 5.60 4.01
N PHE A 40 -8.02 6.53 3.07
CA PHE A 40 -8.95 7.66 3.17
C PHE A 40 -10.06 7.60 2.11
N GLY A 41 -10.37 6.40 1.61
CA GLY A 41 -11.37 6.21 0.56
C GLY A 41 -10.93 6.67 -0.83
N LYS A 42 -9.65 7.02 -1.00
CA LYS A 42 -9.00 7.49 -2.22
C LYS A 42 -7.81 6.60 -2.58
N GLY A 43 -7.27 6.74 -3.79
CA GLY A 43 -6.23 5.87 -4.34
C GLY A 43 -5.06 5.58 -3.39
N ALA A 44 -4.57 4.34 -3.43
CA ALA A 44 -3.38 3.89 -2.72
C ALA A 44 -2.59 2.84 -3.52
N GLU A 45 -1.28 2.83 -3.30
CA GLU A 45 -0.33 1.92 -3.94
C GLU A 45 0.72 1.47 -2.92
N TRP A 46 0.98 0.17 -2.89
CA TRP A 46 2.07 -0.44 -2.15
C TRP A 46 2.99 -1.15 -3.14
N HIS A 47 4.28 -0.84 -3.10
CA HIS A 47 5.28 -1.48 -3.96
C HIS A 47 6.46 -1.92 -3.10
N GLN A 48 6.77 -3.21 -3.10
CA GLN A 48 7.89 -3.77 -2.34
C GLN A 48 8.88 -4.52 -3.23
N LYS A 49 10.15 -4.51 -2.82
CA LYS A 49 11.24 -5.29 -3.43
C LYS A 49 12.29 -5.61 -2.36
N GLY A 50 12.48 -6.89 -2.07
CA GLY A 50 13.41 -7.32 -1.02
C GLY A 50 12.99 -6.72 0.33
N SER A 51 13.90 -6.05 1.02
CA SER A 51 13.65 -5.39 2.31
C SER A 51 13.13 -3.95 2.21
N GLN A 52 12.94 -3.44 1.00
CA GLN A 52 12.46 -2.08 0.74
C GLN A 52 11.00 -2.09 0.28
N ALA A 53 10.24 -1.10 0.70
CA ALA A 53 8.92 -0.86 0.21
C ALA A 53 8.59 0.63 0.14
N PHE A 54 7.64 0.98 -0.72
CA PHE A 54 7.11 2.31 -0.91
C PHE A 54 5.60 2.25 -0.80
N PHE A 55 5.04 3.14 0.00
CA PHE A 55 3.61 3.30 0.16
C PHE A 55 3.19 4.68 -0.29
N SER A 56 2.32 4.74 -1.28
CA SER A 56 1.71 5.98 -1.78
C SER A 56 0.22 5.98 -1.47
N PHE A 57 -0.31 7.06 -0.93
CA PHE A 57 -1.75 7.21 -0.71
C PHE A 57 -2.20 8.67 -0.85
N VAL A 58 -3.48 8.87 -1.07
CA VAL A 58 -4.08 10.20 -1.04
C VAL A 58 -4.67 10.48 0.34
N ASP A 59 -4.25 11.57 0.97
CA ASP A 59 -4.71 11.99 2.28
C ASP A 59 -6.15 12.57 2.24
N PRO A 60 -6.76 12.90 3.40
CA PRO A 60 -8.10 13.51 3.44
C PRO A 60 -8.22 14.78 2.61
N TYR A 61 -7.17 15.60 2.59
CA TYR A 61 -7.10 16.90 1.91
C TYR A 61 -6.86 16.78 0.40
N GLY A 62 -6.58 15.57 -0.10
CA GLY A 62 -6.34 15.32 -1.52
C GLY A 62 -4.86 15.37 -1.91
N ASN A 63 -3.94 15.49 -0.95
CA ASN A 63 -2.52 15.45 -1.24
C ASN A 63 -2.06 14.01 -1.45
N LYS A 64 -1.16 13.79 -2.41
CA LYS A 64 -0.45 12.52 -2.53
C LYS A 64 0.70 12.50 -1.52
N VAL A 65 0.75 11.45 -0.71
CA VAL A 65 1.79 11.19 0.28
C VAL A 65 2.55 9.95 -0.14
N ASP A 66 3.88 10.03 -0.18
CA ASP A 66 4.78 8.93 -0.49
C ASP A 66 5.65 8.63 0.74
N THR A 67 5.62 7.38 1.21
CA THR A 67 6.33 6.93 2.41
C THR A 67 7.25 5.77 2.06
N SER A 68 8.54 5.88 2.38
CA SER A 68 9.48 4.77 2.29
C SER A 68 9.43 3.91 3.55
N CYS A 69 9.26 2.61 3.38
CA CYS A 69 9.26 1.61 4.44
C CYS A 69 10.48 0.68 4.26
N ASN A 70 11.16 0.38 5.35
CA ASN A 70 12.22 -0.62 5.37
C ASN A 70 11.82 -1.71 6.35
N GLN A 71 11.88 -2.97 5.91
CA GLN A 71 11.73 -4.11 6.79
C GLN A 71 12.94 -4.12 7.74
N ARG A 72 12.69 -3.96 9.04
CA ARG A 72 13.69 -4.10 10.09
C ARG A 72 13.75 -5.53 10.57
#